data_AF-A0A1C4VB24-F1
#
_entry.id   AF-A0A1C4VB24-F1
#
_cell.length_a   1.000
_cell.length_b   1.000
_cell.length_c   1.000
_cell.angle_alpha   90.00
_cell.angle_beta   90.00
_cell.angle_gamma   90.00
#
_symmetry.space_group_name_H-M   'P 1'
#
loop_
_entity.id
_entity.type
_entity.pdbx_description
1 polymer ?
#
loop_
_entity_poly.entity_id
_entity_poly.type
_entity_poly.pdbx_seq_one_letter_code
_entity_poly.pdbx_strand_id
1 'polypeptide(L)'
;MLGGALVFWRWGSRSRRATELADARAEAQRWYERLGGQLMNLHGDAPAVRQALADAGERYNAAGSQLEQAGTTHQFALARETALEGLAYIRAARTAMGIDPGPELPPLAAARGAGMLTKEREVNVQGQTYRAGPQPGNGTPYYYPGGNWQGRPVPAGWYSTPWWKTALGTGAGVLGGILIADALFSPAFADPGYGYEAGYQEGFNDGQDQGGDQGQDFGDQGQDFGDQGQDFSGQGDYAAGDFGGGDFGGGDFGGGDW
;
A
#
# COMPACT_ATOMS: atom_id res chain seq x y z
N MET A 1 45.17 -3.09 23.85
CA MET A 1 43.77 -3.32 24.27
C MET A 1 42.71 -2.89 23.26
N LEU A 2 43.04 -2.10 22.22
CA LEU A 2 42.05 -1.63 21.22
C LEU A 2 41.47 -2.75 20.33
N GLY A 3 42.24 -3.80 20.00
CA GLY A 3 41.75 -4.92 19.17
C GLY A 3 40.67 -5.78 19.85
N GLY A 4 40.73 -5.97 21.17
CA GLY A 4 39.73 -6.75 21.92
C GLY A 4 38.38 -6.05 22.02
N ALA A 5 38.39 -4.71 22.19
CA ALA A 5 37.18 -3.90 22.17
C ALA A 5 36.50 -3.90 20.79
N LEU A 6 37.28 -3.85 19.70
CA LEU A 6 36.76 -3.87 18.34
C LEU A 6 36.14 -5.23 17.96
N VAL A 7 36.73 -6.35 18.39
CA VAL A 7 36.19 -7.69 18.18
C VAL A 7 34.91 -7.92 18.99
N PHE A 8 34.87 -7.52 20.26
CA PHE A 8 33.68 -7.64 21.11
C PHE A 8 32.52 -6.79 20.57
N TRP A 9 32.78 -5.56 20.12
CA TRP A 9 31.78 -4.68 19.50
C TRP A 9 31.24 -5.24 18.16
N ARG A 10 32.12 -5.82 17.33
CA ARG A 10 31.73 -6.48 16.07
C ARG A 10 30.92 -7.78 16.28
N TRP A 11 31.15 -8.50 17.38
CA TRP A 11 30.33 -9.66 17.76
C TRP A 11 28.96 -9.27 18.31
N GLY A 12 28.90 -8.27 19.20
CA GLY A 12 27.63 -7.78 19.74
C GLY A 12 26.68 -7.24 18.67
N SER A 13 27.21 -6.52 17.67
CA SER A 13 26.40 -6.01 16.55
C SER A 13 25.89 -7.11 15.60
N ARG A 14 26.66 -8.18 15.38
CA ARG A 14 26.21 -9.35 14.60
C ARG A 14 25.12 -10.13 15.31
N SER A 15 25.25 -10.33 16.62
CA SER A 15 24.23 -11.02 17.42
C SER A 15 22.89 -10.27 17.39
N ARG A 16 22.90 -8.94 17.52
CA ARG A 16 21.67 -8.12 17.48
C ARG A 16 20.96 -8.22 16.13
N ARG A 17 21.69 -8.08 15.02
CA ARG A 17 21.11 -8.20 13.68
C ARG A 17 20.51 -9.59 13.42
N ALA A 18 21.16 -10.64 13.94
CA ALA A 18 20.63 -12.00 13.83
C ALA A 18 19.31 -12.14 14.62
N THR A 19 19.24 -11.56 15.82
CA THR A 19 18.00 -11.50 16.62
C THR A 19 16.91 -10.71 15.91
N GLU A 20 17.19 -9.48 15.45
CA GLU A 20 16.23 -8.63 14.72
C GLU A 20 15.67 -9.33 13.46
N LEU A 21 16.54 -10.04 12.73
CA LEU A 21 16.12 -10.81 11.56
C LEU A 21 15.21 -11.99 11.95
N ALA A 22 15.56 -12.71 13.01
CA ALA A 22 14.76 -13.83 13.51
C ALA A 22 13.39 -13.36 14.03
N ASP A 23 13.34 -12.23 14.73
CA ASP A 23 12.11 -11.64 15.23
C ASP A 23 11.20 -11.19 14.08
N ALA A 24 11.75 -10.50 13.07
CA ALA A 24 10.99 -10.08 11.89
C ALA A 24 10.43 -11.28 11.11
N ARG A 25 11.23 -12.35 10.96
CA ARG A 25 10.78 -13.61 10.36
C ARG A 25 9.63 -14.23 11.13
N ALA A 26 9.77 -14.36 12.45
CA ALA A 26 8.74 -14.95 13.30
C ALA A 26 7.45 -14.13 13.29
N GLU A 27 7.54 -12.79 13.29
CA GLU A 27 6.38 -11.93 13.17
C GLU A 27 5.65 -12.13 11.83
N ALA A 28 6.39 -12.12 10.71
CA ALA A 28 5.81 -12.31 9.40
C ALA A 28 5.16 -13.70 9.24
N GLN A 29 5.82 -14.75 9.74
CA GLN A 29 5.28 -16.11 9.77
C GLN A 29 3.98 -16.21 10.58
N ARG A 30 3.94 -15.61 11.78
CA ARG A 30 2.72 -15.60 12.62
C ARG A 30 1.52 -15.00 11.89
N TRP A 31 1.71 -13.89 11.19
CA TRP A 31 0.61 -13.24 10.45
C TRP A 31 0.19 -14.03 9.22
N TYR A 32 1.14 -14.63 8.50
CA TYR A 32 0.88 -15.52 7.37
C TYR A 32 0.12 -16.78 7.77
N GLU A 33 0.53 -17.46 8.84
CA GLU A 33 -0.17 -18.64 9.37
C GLU A 33 -1.58 -18.29 9.81
N ARG A 34 -1.76 -17.14 10.46
CA ARG A 34 -3.10 -16.64 10.82
C ARG A 34 -3.96 -16.39 9.58
N LEU A 35 -3.41 -15.77 8.54
CA LEU A 35 -4.12 -15.57 7.27
C LEU A 35 -4.57 -16.90 6.67
N GLY A 36 -3.63 -17.85 6.51
CA GLY A 36 -3.92 -19.18 5.98
C GLY A 36 -4.99 -19.90 6.80
N GLY A 37 -4.87 -19.87 8.12
CA GLY A 37 -5.85 -20.47 9.03
C GLY A 37 -7.25 -19.88 8.87
N GLN A 38 -7.40 -18.56 8.69
CA GLN A 38 -8.73 -17.97 8.48
C GLN A 38 -9.26 -18.22 7.07
N LEU A 39 -8.41 -18.12 6.05
CA LEU A 39 -8.77 -18.33 4.65
C LEU A 39 -9.33 -19.75 4.41
N MET A 40 -8.68 -20.77 4.98
CA MET A 40 -9.09 -22.17 4.80
C MET A 40 -10.40 -22.53 5.51
N ASN A 41 -10.83 -21.72 6.50
CA ASN A 41 -12.03 -21.97 7.29
C ASN A 41 -13.24 -21.10 6.88
N LEU A 42 -13.04 -20.12 5.99
CA LEU A 42 -14.08 -19.17 5.61
C LEU A 42 -14.52 -19.40 4.16
N HIS A 43 -15.83 -19.45 3.95
CA HIS A 43 -16.45 -19.71 2.66
C HIS A 43 -17.84 -19.08 2.62
N GLY A 44 -18.32 -18.72 1.43
CA GLY A 44 -19.66 -18.18 1.24
C GLY A 44 -19.95 -17.78 -0.20
N ASP A 45 -21.24 -17.73 -0.55
CA ASP A 45 -21.71 -17.56 -1.93
C ASP A 45 -22.10 -16.12 -2.28
N ALA A 46 -22.10 -15.19 -1.34
CA ALA A 46 -22.33 -13.79 -1.66
C ALA A 46 -21.17 -13.27 -2.54
N PRO A 47 -21.43 -12.50 -3.61
CA PRO A 47 -20.38 -11.98 -4.49
C PRO A 47 -19.28 -11.24 -3.73
N ALA A 48 -19.65 -10.39 -2.77
CA ALA A 48 -18.72 -9.67 -1.89
C ALA A 48 -17.81 -10.61 -1.09
N VAL A 49 -18.36 -11.72 -0.59
CA VAL A 49 -17.62 -12.73 0.18
C VAL A 49 -16.63 -13.46 -0.72
N ARG A 50 -17.08 -13.95 -1.89
CA ARG A 50 -16.19 -14.64 -2.84
C ARG A 50 -15.05 -13.75 -3.31
N GLN A 51 -15.33 -12.49 -3.64
CA GLN A 51 -14.30 -11.55 -4.09
C GLN A 51 -13.29 -11.26 -2.98
N ALA A 52 -13.76 -10.97 -1.76
CA ALA A 52 -12.85 -10.74 -0.64
C ALA A 52 -12.02 -11.99 -0.29
N LEU A 53 -12.58 -13.19 -0.36
CA LEU A 53 -11.81 -14.43 -0.15
C LEU A 53 -10.81 -14.70 -1.27
N ALA A 54 -11.14 -14.40 -2.52
CA ALA A 54 -10.22 -14.49 -3.65
C ALA A 54 -9.04 -13.53 -3.46
N ASP A 55 -9.31 -12.27 -3.12
CA ASP A 55 -8.30 -11.26 -2.84
C ASP A 55 -7.42 -11.65 -1.64
N ALA A 56 -8.01 -12.21 -0.58
CA ALA A 56 -7.26 -12.77 0.55
C ALA A 56 -6.33 -13.93 0.11
N GLY A 57 -6.80 -14.79 -0.81
CA GLY A 57 -6.01 -15.89 -1.37
C GLY A 57 -4.84 -15.41 -2.24
N GLU A 58 -5.03 -14.38 -3.05
CA GLU A 58 -3.94 -13.73 -3.80
C GLU A 58 -2.86 -13.21 -2.84
N ARG A 59 -3.28 -12.52 -1.77
CA ARG A 59 -2.36 -12.03 -0.74
C ARG A 59 -1.68 -13.13 0.04
N TYR A 60 -2.38 -14.24 0.31
CA TYR A 60 -1.77 -15.41 0.95
C TYR A 60 -0.65 -16.00 0.07
N ASN A 61 -0.90 -16.22 -1.22
CA ASN A 61 0.12 -16.74 -2.13
C ASN A 61 1.33 -15.80 -2.25
N ALA A 62 1.08 -14.49 -2.36
CA ALA A 62 2.14 -13.48 -2.42
C ALA A 62 2.95 -13.39 -1.12
N ALA A 63 2.30 -13.42 0.06
CA ALA A 63 2.99 -13.41 1.34
C ALA A 63 3.85 -14.66 1.52
N GLY A 64 3.36 -15.83 1.10
CA GLY A 64 4.10 -17.09 1.12
C GLY A 64 5.38 -17.02 0.29
N SER A 65 5.28 -16.58 -0.97
CA SER A 65 6.45 -16.45 -1.85
C SER A 65 7.46 -15.42 -1.34
N GLN A 66 6.99 -14.29 -0.79
CA GLN A 66 7.84 -13.29 -0.16
C GLN A 66 8.55 -13.83 1.09
N LEU A 67 7.85 -14.57 1.95
CA LEU A 67 8.42 -15.20 3.14
C LEU A 67 9.53 -16.20 2.79
N GLU A 68 9.35 -16.99 1.73
CA GLU A 68 10.33 -17.97 1.27
C GLU A 68 11.61 -17.32 0.74
N GLN A 69 11.48 -16.20 0.04
CA GLN A 69 12.60 -15.50 -0.60
C GLN A 69 13.29 -14.45 0.30
N ALA A 70 12.64 -14.04 1.40
CA ALA A 70 13.12 -13.00 2.29
C ALA A 70 14.42 -13.39 3.02
N GLY A 71 15.43 -12.51 2.92
CA GLY A 71 16.72 -12.63 3.62
C GLY A 71 17.07 -11.41 4.49
N THR A 72 16.20 -10.41 4.56
CA THR A 72 16.44 -9.16 5.31
C THR A 72 15.22 -8.80 6.16
N THR A 73 15.44 -8.05 7.25
CA THR A 73 14.37 -7.53 8.13
C THR A 73 13.30 -6.78 7.34
N HIS A 74 13.70 -5.96 6.37
CA HIS A 74 12.79 -5.23 5.50
C HIS A 74 11.93 -6.16 4.63
N GLN A 75 12.52 -7.19 4.01
CA GLN A 75 11.77 -8.16 3.21
C GLN A 75 10.75 -8.95 4.05
N PHE A 76 11.10 -9.33 5.28
CA PHE A 76 10.12 -9.93 6.20
C PHE A 76 9.02 -8.96 6.59
N ALA A 77 9.33 -7.67 6.79
CA ALA A 77 8.32 -6.65 7.05
C ALA A 77 7.36 -6.47 5.85
N LEU A 78 7.85 -6.52 4.61
CA LEU A 78 7.00 -6.53 3.41
C LEU A 78 6.09 -7.76 3.36
N ALA A 79 6.62 -8.95 3.66
CA ALA A 79 5.83 -10.18 3.71
C ALA A 79 4.72 -10.13 4.78
N ARG A 80 5.06 -9.57 5.96
CA ARG A 80 4.10 -9.25 7.01
C ARG A 80 3.00 -8.31 6.51
N GLU A 81 3.36 -7.22 5.84
CA GLU A 81 2.41 -6.24 5.30
C GLU A 81 1.43 -6.90 4.32
N THR A 82 1.95 -7.74 3.41
CA THR A 82 1.12 -8.52 2.48
C THR A 82 0.15 -9.44 3.22
N ALA A 83 0.59 -10.12 4.28
CA ALA A 83 -0.26 -10.98 5.10
C ALA A 83 -1.35 -10.18 5.84
N LEU A 84 -1.00 -8.98 6.36
CA LEU A 84 -1.97 -8.08 7.00
C LEU A 84 -3.02 -7.59 6.00
N GLU A 85 -2.63 -7.30 4.76
CA GLU A 85 -3.59 -6.92 3.72
C GLU A 85 -4.54 -8.09 3.41
N GLY A 86 -4.02 -9.32 3.31
CA GLY A 86 -4.86 -10.52 3.21
C GLY A 86 -5.86 -10.65 4.36
N LEU A 87 -5.42 -10.38 5.58
CA LEU A 87 -6.31 -10.39 6.76
C LEU A 87 -7.35 -9.26 6.72
N ALA A 88 -7.05 -8.11 6.10
CA ALA A 88 -8.04 -7.06 5.88
C ALA A 88 -9.15 -7.54 4.94
N TYR A 89 -8.82 -8.29 3.89
CA TYR A 89 -9.82 -8.94 3.03
C TYR A 89 -10.61 -10.03 3.75
N ILE A 90 -9.97 -10.83 4.62
CA ILE A 90 -10.71 -11.78 5.47
C ILE A 90 -11.71 -11.05 6.37
N ARG A 91 -11.32 -9.93 7.00
CA ARG A 91 -12.24 -9.10 7.80
C ARG A 91 -13.41 -8.62 6.94
N ALA A 92 -13.15 -8.14 5.72
CA ALA A 92 -14.18 -7.72 4.79
C ALA A 92 -15.13 -8.87 4.42
N ALA A 93 -14.62 -10.07 4.16
CA ALA A 93 -15.43 -11.26 3.92
C ALA A 93 -16.35 -11.57 5.11
N ARG A 94 -15.82 -11.54 6.34
CA ARG A 94 -16.60 -11.76 7.57
C ARG A 94 -17.69 -10.69 7.76
N THR A 95 -17.36 -9.43 7.53
CA THR A 95 -18.34 -8.33 7.53
C THR A 95 -19.44 -8.55 6.49
N ALA A 96 -19.10 -8.98 5.28
CA ALA A 96 -20.07 -9.30 4.23
C ALA A 96 -20.93 -10.54 4.53
N MET A 97 -20.45 -11.44 5.37
CA MET A 97 -21.23 -12.56 5.92
C MET A 97 -22.12 -12.16 7.11
N GLY A 98 -22.02 -10.91 7.59
CA GLY A 98 -22.76 -10.45 8.78
C GLY A 98 -22.29 -11.09 10.08
N ILE A 99 -21.06 -11.60 10.13
CA ILE A 99 -20.45 -12.16 11.34
C ILE A 99 -19.37 -11.22 11.89
N ASP A 100 -18.96 -11.45 13.13
CA ASP A 100 -17.89 -10.67 13.77
C ASP A 100 -16.63 -10.64 12.88
N PRO A 101 -16.12 -9.46 12.45
CA PRO A 101 -14.91 -9.35 11.65
C PRO A 101 -13.66 -9.87 12.36
N GLY A 102 -13.71 -10.07 13.68
CA GLY A 102 -12.61 -10.54 14.50
C GLY A 102 -11.78 -9.38 15.06
N PRO A 103 -10.63 -9.66 15.70
CA PRO A 103 -9.87 -8.63 16.39
C PRO A 103 -9.19 -7.68 15.42
N GLU A 104 -9.04 -6.42 15.85
CA GLU A 104 -8.38 -5.37 15.08
C GLU A 104 -6.99 -5.77 14.60
N LEU A 105 -6.64 -5.28 13.40
CA LEU A 105 -5.34 -5.49 12.80
C LEU A 105 -4.47 -4.25 13.00
N PRO A 106 -3.14 -4.41 13.04
CA PRO A 106 -2.24 -3.29 12.81
C PRO A 106 -2.64 -2.52 11.54
N PRO A 107 -2.60 -1.19 11.54
CA PRO A 107 -2.92 -0.40 10.36
C PRO A 107 -1.91 -0.69 9.25
N LEU A 108 -2.41 -0.84 8.02
CA LEU A 108 -1.56 -1.02 6.84
C LEU A 108 -0.75 0.25 6.58
N ALA A 109 0.53 0.08 6.27
CA ALA A 109 1.41 1.15 5.85
C ALA A 109 0.87 1.83 4.57
N ALA A 110 0.36 1.04 3.63
CA ALA A 110 -0.22 1.54 2.38
C ALA A 110 -1.45 2.42 2.62
N ALA A 111 -2.29 2.08 3.60
CA ALA A 111 -3.55 2.78 3.90
C ALA A 111 -3.39 4.02 4.78
N ARG A 112 -2.16 4.35 5.21
CA ARG A 112 -1.93 5.47 6.13
C ARG A 112 -2.35 6.79 5.47
N GLY A 113 -3.23 7.53 6.14
CA GLY A 113 -3.75 8.81 5.66
C GLY A 113 -4.89 8.70 4.63
N ALA A 114 -5.21 7.49 4.14
CA ALA A 114 -6.26 7.31 3.14
C ALA A 114 -7.69 7.42 3.69
N GLY A 115 -7.87 7.15 4.99
CA GLY A 115 -9.17 7.18 5.66
C GLY A 115 -10.09 6.02 5.24
N MET A 116 -11.38 6.16 5.57
CA MET A 116 -12.42 5.18 5.22
C MET A 116 -13.69 5.87 4.76
N LEU A 117 -14.46 5.21 3.90
CA LEU A 117 -15.78 5.67 3.49
C LEU A 117 -16.73 5.64 4.70
N THR A 118 -17.46 6.73 4.91
CA THR A 118 -18.46 6.86 5.99
C THR A 118 -19.89 6.95 5.46
N LYS A 119 -20.06 7.24 4.17
CA LYS A 119 -21.36 7.39 3.50
C LYS A 119 -21.36 6.67 2.16
N GLU A 120 -22.54 6.22 1.74
CA GLU A 120 -22.75 5.70 0.39
C GLU A 120 -22.63 6.83 -0.64
N ARG A 121 -22.11 6.48 -1.82
CA ARG A 121 -21.88 7.39 -2.95
C ARG A 121 -22.25 6.68 -4.25
N GLU A 122 -22.82 7.44 -5.16
CA GLU A 122 -23.20 6.98 -6.50
C GLU A 122 -22.92 8.09 -7.51
N VAL A 123 -22.22 7.74 -8.59
CA VAL A 123 -21.85 8.69 -9.65
C VAL A 123 -22.05 8.06 -11.01
N ASN A 124 -22.35 8.89 -12.01
CA ASN A 124 -22.39 8.47 -13.41
C ASN A 124 -21.15 9.00 -14.14
N VAL A 125 -20.35 8.10 -14.70
CA VAL A 125 -19.16 8.43 -15.48
C VAL A 125 -19.28 7.75 -16.83
N GLN A 126 -19.33 8.56 -17.90
CA GLN A 126 -19.46 8.07 -19.28
C GLN A 126 -20.67 7.13 -19.49
N GLY A 127 -21.80 7.43 -18.86
CA GLY A 127 -23.02 6.62 -18.96
C GLY A 127 -23.03 5.35 -18.10
N GLN A 128 -21.95 5.07 -17.35
CA GLN A 128 -21.86 3.95 -16.41
C GLN A 128 -22.04 4.45 -14.97
N THR A 129 -22.77 3.68 -14.16
CA THR A 129 -23.02 4.01 -12.75
C THR A 129 -21.99 3.32 -11.87
N TYR A 130 -21.31 4.10 -11.03
CA TYR A 130 -20.33 3.62 -10.06
C TYR A 130 -20.82 3.91 -8.65
N ARG A 131 -20.65 2.94 -7.75
CA ARG A 131 -21.10 3.03 -6.35
C ARG A 131 -19.95 2.74 -5.40
N ALA A 132 -19.96 3.40 -4.25
CA ALA A 132 -19.03 3.13 -3.17
C ALA A 132 -19.69 3.35 -1.80
N GLY A 133 -19.25 2.67 -0.75
CA GLY A 133 -19.81 2.87 0.59
C GLY A 133 -19.08 2.15 1.72
N PRO A 134 -19.48 2.40 2.98
CA PRO A 134 -18.89 1.77 4.16
C PRO A 134 -19.24 0.28 4.31
N GLN A 135 -20.36 -0.15 3.73
CA GLN A 135 -20.93 -1.49 3.94
C GLN A 135 -20.90 -2.30 2.64
N PRO A 136 -20.76 -3.64 2.74
CA PRO A 136 -20.91 -4.52 1.59
C PRO A 136 -22.35 -4.48 1.08
N GLY A 137 -22.51 -4.50 -0.23
CA GLY A 137 -23.83 -4.54 -0.86
C GLY A 137 -23.80 -5.29 -2.19
N ASN A 138 -24.98 -5.64 -2.70
CA ASN A 138 -25.11 -6.32 -4.00
C ASN A 138 -24.50 -5.51 -5.15
N GLY A 139 -24.49 -4.18 -5.05
CA GLY A 139 -23.88 -3.27 -6.02
C GLY A 139 -22.43 -2.88 -5.72
N THR A 140 -21.83 -3.37 -4.64
CA THR A 140 -20.47 -3.01 -4.21
C THR A 140 -19.68 -4.24 -3.74
N PRO A 141 -19.40 -5.22 -4.63
CA PRO A 141 -18.79 -6.48 -4.21
C PRO A 141 -17.28 -6.40 -3.99
N TYR A 142 -16.62 -5.31 -4.35
CA TYR A 142 -15.17 -5.18 -4.27
C TYR A 142 -14.77 -4.38 -3.04
N TYR A 143 -14.06 -5.01 -2.10
CA TYR A 143 -13.47 -4.28 -0.98
C TYR A 143 -12.11 -3.72 -1.36
N TYR A 144 -11.81 -2.51 -0.88
CA TYR A 144 -10.47 -1.93 -0.91
C TYR A 144 -10.05 -1.60 0.52
N PRO A 145 -8.88 -2.05 1.00
CA PRO A 145 -8.42 -1.80 2.36
C PRO A 145 -7.94 -0.36 2.60
N GLY A 146 -7.93 0.47 1.56
CA GLY A 146 -7.40 1.83 1.59
C GLY A 146 -5.95 1.87 1.14
N GLY A 147 -5.55 3.00 0.54
CA GLY A 147 -4.21 3.12 0.00
C GLY A 147 -4.00 4.36 -0.85
N ASN A 148 -2.85 4.42 -1.52
CA ASN A 148 -2.58 5.44 -2.52
C ASN A 148 -2.66 4.82 -3.92
N TRP A 149 -3.40 5.48 -4.81
CA TRP A 149 -3.49 5.11 -6.22
C TRP A 149 -3.15 6.33 -7.07
N GLN A 150 -2.08 6.23 -7.87
CA GLN A 150 -1.54 7.33 -8.69
C GLN A 150 -1.29 8.62 -7.88
N GLY A 151 -0.68 8.48 -6.69
CA GLY A 151 -0.37 9.61 -5.80
C GLY A 151 -1.56 10.19 -5.06
N ARG A 152 -2.76 9.61 -5.19
CA ARG A 152 -3.98 10.07 -4.53
C ARG A 152 -4.45 9.09 -3.45
N PRO A 153 -4.84 9.58 -2.26
CA PRO A 153 -5.42 8.73 -1.24
C PRO A 153 -6.79 8.21 -1.69
N VAL A 154 -6.96 6.90 -1.60
CA VAL A 154 -8.21 6.19 -1.87
C VAL A 154 -8.67 5.55 -0.55
N PRO A 155 -9.83 5.95 -0.01
CA PRO A 155 -10.27 5.48 1.29
C PRO A 155 -10.59 3.99 1.29
N ALA A 156 -10.52 3.37 2.46
CA ALA A 156 -11.02 2.01 2.63
C ALA A 156 -12.54 1.95 2.44
N GLY A 157 -13.06 0.89 1.82
CA GLY A 157 -14.49 0.72 1.64
C GLY A 157 -14.87 -0.29 0.56
N TRP A 158 -16.16 -0.35 0.26
CA TRP A 158 -16.74 -1.24 -0.74
C TRP A 158 -17.08 -0.47 -2.01
N TYR A 159 -16.80 -1.06 -3.18
CA TYR A 159 -16.92 -0.42 -4.48
C TYR A 159 -17.62 -1.34 -5.49
N SER A 160 -18.31 -0.74 -6.45
CA SER A 160 -19.00 -1.45 -7.53
C SER A 160 -18.06 -2.07 -8.56
N THR A 161 -16.88 -1.47 -8.74
CA THR A 161 -15.84 -1.94 -9.66
C THR A 161 -14.46 -1.76 -9.02
N PRO A 162 -13.50 -2.65 -9.30
CA PRO A 162 -12.15 -2.57 -8.76
C PRO A 162 -11.27 -1.69 -9.66
N TRP A 163 -11.66 -0.44 -9.88
CA TRP A 163 -11.03 0.45 -10.86
C TRP A 163 -9.53 0.72 -10.58
N TRP A 164 -9.08 0.50 -9.34
CA TRP A 164 -7.67 0.56 -8.96
C TRP A 164 -6.82 -0.62 -9.47
N LYS A 165 -7.43 -1.77 -9.78
CA LYS A 165 -6.74 -2.97 -10.30
C LYS A 165 -6.49 -2.92 -11.82
N THR A 166 -7.10 -1.98 -12.54
CA THR A 166 -7.32 -2.06 -14.00
C THR A 166 -6.12 -1.77 -14.92
N ALA A 167 -4.88 -1.97 -14.46
CA ALA A 167 -3.71 -1.87 -15.34
C ALA A 167 -3.56 -3.07 -16.33
N LEU A 168 -4.33 -4.16 -16.17
CA LEU A 168 -4.09 -5.43 -16.91
C LEU A 168 -5.29 -5.98 -17.71
N GLY A 169 -6.34 -5.21 -17.96
CA GLY A 169 -7.54 -5.70 -18.66
C GLY A 169 -7.61 -5.35 -20.14
N THR A 170 -7.26 -6.28 -21.01
CA THR A 170 -7.59 -6.27 -22.45
C THR A 170 -9.11 -6.15 -22.66
N GLY A 171 -9.59 -4.95 -23.02
CA GLY A 171 -10.98 -4.72 -23.43
C GLY A 171 -11.61 -3.42 -22.89
N ALA A 172 -11.55 -2.36 -23.69
CA ALA A 172 -12.46 -1.19 -23.67
C ALA A 172 -12.56 -0.27 -22.42
N GLY A 173 -11.66 -0.31 -21.43
CA GLY A 173 -11.81 0.50 -20.20
C GLY A 173 -10.58 1.27 -19.66
N VAL A 174 -9.48 1.38 -20.43
CA VAL A 174 -8.15 1.73 -19.88
C VAL A 174 -7.96 3.21 -19.45
N LEU A 175 -8.93 4.11 -19.65
CA LEU A 175 -8.79 5.53 -19.27
C LEU A 175 -9.79 6.02 -18.20
N GLY A 176 -10.57 5.12 -17.59
CA GLY A 176 -11.69 5.52 -16.72
C GLY A 176 -11.36 5.71 -15.23
N GLY A 177 -10.30 5.07 -14.71
CA GLY A 177 -10.07 5.00 -13.25
C GLY A 177 -9.93 6.37 -12.58
N ILE A 178 -9.23 7.31 -13.23
CA ILE A 178 -9.07 8.68 -12.73
C ILE A 178 -10.41 9.41 -12.72
N LEU A 179 -11.20 9.30 -13.80
CA LEU A 179 -12.52 9.93 -13.89
C LEU A 179 -13.51 9.37 -12.86
N ILE A 180 -13.43 8.06 -12.59
CA ILE A 180 -14.25 7.39 -11.57
C ILE A 180 -13.84 7.89 -10.17
N ALA A 181 -12.53 7.93 -9.89
CA ALA A 181 -12.03 8.45 -8.62
C ALA A 181 -12.42 9.92 -8.43
N ASP A 182 -12.18 10.77 -9.44
CA ASP A 182 -12.58 12.18 -9.44
C ASP A 182 -14.08 12.35 -9.17
N ALA A 183 -14.93 11.56 -9.82
CA ALA A 183 -16.36 11.64 -9.60
C ALA A 183 -16.75 11.21 -8.17
N LEU A 184 -16.31 10.02 -7.73
CA LEU A 184 -16.63 9.44 -6.41
C LEU A 184 -16.10 10.28 -5.23
N PHE A 185 -15.02 11.02 -5.44
CA PHE A 185 -14.32 11.79 -4.41
C PHE A 185 -14.34 13.30 -4.68
N SER A 186 -15.15 13.77 -5.64
CA SER A 186 -15.25 15.20 -5.92
C SER A 186 -15.78 15.99 -4.72
N PRO A 187 -15.43 17.27 -4.58
CA PRO A 187 -15.92 18.13 -3.49
C PRO A 187 -17.44 18.21 -3.38
N ALA A 188 -18.18 17.92 -4.46
CA ALA A 188 -19.64 17.86 -4.45
C ALA A 188 -20.21 16.72 -3.58
N PHE A 189 -19.41 15.68 -3.30
CA PHE A 189 -19.75 14.55 -2.43
C PHE A 189 -18.93 14.54 -1.13
N ALA A 190 -18.09 15.56 -0.90
CA ALA A 190 -17.40 15.74 0.35
C ALA A 190 -18.43 15.96 1.47
N ASP A 191 -18.35 15.16 2.53
CA ASP A 191 -18.97 15.49 3.81
C ASP A 191 -18.51 16.91 4.19
N PRO A 192 -19.36 17.83 4.68
CA PRO A 192 -18.89 19.10 5.25
C PRO A 192 -17.90 18.81 6.40
N GLY A 193 -16.61 18.69 6.07
CA GLY A 193 -15.55 18.21 6.96
C GLY A 193 -14.41 17.44 6.27
N TYR A 194 -14.60 16.87 5.08
CA TYR A 194 -13.53 16.20 4.32
C TYR A 194 -13.21 16.99 3.04
N GLY A 195 -12.23 17.89 3.09
CA GLY A 195 -11.69 18.49 1.87
C GLY A 195 -11.20 19.94 1.95
N TYR A 196 -11.33 20.62 3.10
CA TYR A 196 -10.84 22.00 3.23
C TYR A 196 -9.66 22.17 4.21
N GLU A 197 -9.46 21.27 5.18
CA GLU A 197 -8.47 21.51 6.23
C GLU A 197 -7.09 20.88 5.94
N ALA A 198 -7.03 19.64 5.44
CA ALA A 198 -5.74 18.96 5.19
C ALA A 198 -4.98 19.51 3.97
N GLY A 199 -5.67 19.91 2.90
CA GLY A 199 -5.03 20.41 1.67
C GLY A 199 -4.65 21.90 1.70
N TYR A 200 -5.37 22.72 2.47
CA TYR A 200 -5.01 24.13 2.64
C TYR A 200 -3.93 24.32 3.70
N GLN A 201 -3.87 23.52 4.78
CA GLN A 201 -2.82 23.68 5.79
C GLN A 201 -1.42 23.32 5.26
N GLU A 202 -1.28 22.29 4.42
CA GLU A 202 0.02 21.98 3.79
C GLU A 202 0.43 23.03 2.74
N GLY A 203 -0.51 23.62 2.00
CA GLY A 203 -0.21 24.65 1.00
C GLY A 203 0.02 26.06 1.57
N PHE A 204 -0.57 26.39 2.73
CA PHE A 204 -0.43 27.72 3.36
C PHE A 204 0.74 27.78 4.35
N ASN A 205 1.12 26.68 4.99
CA ASN A 205 2.29 26.65 5.89
C ASN A 205 3.62 26.73 5.12
N ASP A 206 3.74 26.07 3.96
CA ASP A 206 4.95 26.18 3.12
C ASP A 206 5.08 27.55 2.42
N GLY A 207 3.98 28.32 2.34
CA GLY A 207 3.94 29.64 1.69
C GLY A 207 4.11 30.83 2.63
N GLN A 208 3.84 30.68 3.94
CA GLN A 208 4.00 31.77 4.92
C GLN A 208 5.38 31.82 5.57
N ASP A 209 6.12 30.70 5.62
CA ASP A 209 7.49 30.69 6.18
C ASP A 209 8.57 31.24 5.24
N GLN A 210 8.23 31.61 3.99
CA GLN A 210 9.15 32.23 3.02
C GLN A 210 8.72 33.63 2.54
N GLY A 211 7.72 34.25 3.19
CA GLY A 211 6.99 35.38 2.60
C GLY A 211 7.05 36.74 3.31
N GLY A 212 7.78 36.90 4.41
CA GLY A 212 7.77 38.19 5.10
C GLY A 212 8.84 38.40 6.16
N ASP A 213 9.97 38.97 5.75
CA ASP A 213 10.43 40.22 6.36
C ASP A 213 11.46 40.91 5.44
N GLN A 214 11.04 41.99 4.78
CA GLN A 214 11.95 42.94 4.14
C GLN A 214 12.27 44.06 5.14
N GLY A 215 13.54 44.15 5.52
CA GLY A 215 14.20 45.44 5.71
C GLY A 215 14.78 45.69 7.11
N GLN A 216 16.10 45.60 7.24
CA GLN A 216 16.96 46.79 7.33
C GLN A 216 18.45 46.45 7.50
N ASP A 217 19.24 47.11 6.66
CA ASP A 217 20.64 47.54 6.69
C ASP A 217 21.48 47.29 7.98
N PHE A 218 22.73 46.82 7.81
CA PHE A 218 24.00 47.50 8.19
C PHE A 218 25.20 46.51 8.21
N GLY A 219 26.29 46.86 7.50
CA GLY A 219 27.65 46.69 8.04
C GLY A 219 28.58 45.64 7.40
N ASP A 220 29.39 46.13 6.46
CA ASP A 220 30.76 45.73 6.07
C ASP A 220 31.63 44.96 7.10
N GLN A 221 32.23 43.83 6.69
CA GLN A 221 33.68 43.55 6.75
C GLN A 221 34.05 42.08 6.44
N GLY A 222 34.98 41.88 5.50
CA GLY A 222 36.18 41.06 5.77
C GLY A 222 36.29 39.64 5.20
N GLN A 223 37.06 39.54 4.11
CA GLN A 223 38.12 38.55 3.81
C GLN A 223 37.79 37.04 3.62
N ASP A 224 37.79 36.66 2.34
CA ASP A 224 38.62 35.63 1.67
C ASP A 224 39.31 34.55 2.53
N PHE A 225 38.98 33.27 2.28
CA PHE A 225 39.93 32.14 2.23
C PHE A 225 39.27 30.87 1.65
N GLY A 226 39.73 30.45 0.47
CA GLY A 226 40.22 29.08 0.23
C GLY A 226 39.22 27.90 0.08
N ASP A 227 38.92 27.59 -1.18
CA ASP A 227 39.18 26.31 -1.88
C ASP A 227 38.58 24.95 -1.41
N GLN A 228 38.19 24.18 -2.44
CA GLN A 228 37.92 22.73 -2.53
C GLN A 228 36.57 22.17 -2.05
N GLY A 229 35.75 21.75 -3.03
CA GLY A 229 34.76 20.67 -2.83
C GLY A 229 33.63 20.67 -3.85
N GLN A 230 33.73 19.83 -4.87
CA GLN A 230 32.86 19.79 -6.05
C GLN A 230 31.43 19.28 -5.77
N ASP A 231 30.48 19.97 -6.43
CA ASP A 231 29.23 19.53 -7.04
C ASP A 231 28.28 18.58 -6.32
N PHE A 232 27.22 19.19 -5.79
CA PHE A 232 25.88 18.64 -5.71
C PHE A 232 25.15 18.85 -7.05
N SER A 233 24.65 17.76 -7.63
CA SER A 233 23.43 17.72 -8.46
C SER A 233 22.77 16.38 -8.13
N GLY A 234 21.51 16.25 -7.70
CA GLY A 234 20.34 17.09 -7.93
C GLY A 234 19.41 16.33 -8.87
N GLN A 235 18.23 15.93 -8.37
CA GLN A 235 17.14 15.21 -9.06
C GLN A 235 17.46 13.75 -9.45
N GLY A 236 16.57 12.76 -9.30
CA GLY A 236 15.11 12.78 -9.30
C GLY A 236 14.66 11.60 -10.16
N ASP A 237 13.68 10.83 -9.66
CA ASP A 237 12.98 9.74 -10.36
C ASP A 237 13.90 8.52 -10.64
N TYR A 238 13.48 7.25 -10.54
CA TYR A 238 12.48 6.57 -11.33
C TYR A 238 11.97 5.30 -10.60
N ALA A 239 10.66 5.10 -10.74
CA ALA A 239 9.97 3.85 -11.01
C ALA A 239 10.16 2.66 -10.04
N ALA A 240 9.03 2.34 -9.40
CA ALA A 240 8.67 1.00 -8.95
C ALA A 240 9.11 -0.06 -9.97
N GLY A 241 9.98 -0.96 -9.52
CA GLY A 241 10.44 -2.10 -10.30
C GLY A 241 9.28 -3.04 -10.59
N ASP A 242 8.86 -2.98 -11.85
CA ASP A 242 8.20 -4.03 -12.61
C ASP A 242 8.80 -5.42 -12.31
N PHE A 243 7.99 -6.32 -11.75
CA PHE A 243 8.25 -7.76 -11.74
C PHE A 243 7.12 -8.45 -12.53
N GLY A 244 6.96 -8.05 -13.79
CA GLY A 244 6.26 -8.82 -14.82
C GLY A 244 7.24 -9.20 -15.92
N GLY A 245 7.66 -10.47 -15.98
CA GLY A 245 8.43 -10.97 -17.13
C GLY A 245 9.42 -12.07 -16.81
N GLY A 246 8.92 -13.23 -16.38
CA GLY A 246 9.70 -14.47 -16.32
C GLY A 246 9.18 -15.44 -17.38
N ASP A 247 9.85 -15.46 -18.52
CA ASP A 247 9.69 -16.40 -19.63
C ASP A 247 9.94 -17.84 -19.13
N PHE A 248 8.88 -18.64 -19.03
CA PHE A 248 9.00 -20.10 -18.99
C PHE A 248 8.75 -20.67 -20.38
N GLY A 249 9.73 -20.44 -21.26
CA GLY A 249 10.50 -21.51 -21.88
C GLY A 249 9.68 -22.72 -22.33
N GLY A 250 9.34 -22.70 -23.62
CA GLY A 250 8.91 -23.87 -24.36
C GLY A 250 9.93 -25.01 -24.23
N GLY A 251 9.42 -26.18 -23.90
CA GLY A 251 10.13 -27.45 -23.96
C GLY A 251 9.20 -28.49 -24.55
N ASP A 252 9.21 -28.57 -25.88
CA ASP A 252 8.66 -29.68 -26.66
C ASP A 252 9.48 -30.93 -26.34
N PHE A 253 8.95 -31.80 -25.47
CA PHE A 253 9.45 -33.17 -25.36
C PHE A 253 8.60 -34.05 -26.26
N GLY A 254 9.09 -34.14 -27.50
CA GLY A 254 8.53 -34.92 -28.57
C GLY A 254 8.35 -36.40 -28.21
N GLY A 255 7.29 -36.96 -28.78
CA GLY A 255 7.05 -38.38 -28.82
C GLY A 255 8.13 -39.12 -29.60
N GLY A 256 8.37 -40.35 -29.15
CA GLY A 256 9.10 -41.37 -29.88
C GLY A 256 8.56 -42.73 -29.45
N ASP A 257 7.79 -43.35 -30.33
CA ASP A 257 7.64 -44.80 -30.37
C ASP A 257 9.03 -45.44 -30.50
N TRP A 258 9.35 -46.39 -29.62
CA TRP A 258 10.05 -47.69 -29.84
C TRP A 258 10.05 -48.47 -28.53
#